data_AF-A0A1R1MMC0-F1
#
_entry.id   AF-A0A1R1MMC0-F1
#
_cell.length_a   1.000
_cell.length_b   1.000
_cell.length_c   1.000
_cell.angle_alpha   90.00
_cell.angle_beta   90.00
_cell.angle_gamma   90.00
#
_symmetry.space_group_name_H-M   'P 1'
#
loop_
_entity.id
_entity.type
_entity.pdbx_description
1 polymer ?
#
loop_
_entity_poly.entity_id
_entity_poly.type
_entity_poly.pdbx_seq_one_letter_code
_entity_poly.pdbx_strand_id
1 'polypeptide(L)'
;MRRGFTLLEVLIGVTIFAVAASALIFVSSKNVERLERIDDTIKGIYIMKSRIYGLPYNDTDGFKIVESRANLEYGIVEKSFSVNKDGRHLFTFYYYEKE
;
A
#
# COMPACT_ATOMS: atom_id res chain seq x y z
N MET A 1 54.25 17.33 4.84
CA MET A 1 54.14 16.24 3.85
C MET A 1 52.68 15.84 3.71
N ARG A 2 52.03 16.09 2.57
CA ARG A 2 50.69 15.53 2.28
C ARG A 2 50.88 14.03 2.08
N ARG A 3 50.38 13.20 2.99
CA ARG A 3 50.30 11.74 2.78
C ARG A 3 49.20 11.51 1.73
N GLY A 4 49.57 11.12 0.53
CA GLY A 4 48.62 10.66 -0.48
C GLY A 4 48.07 9.30 -0.07
N PHE A 5 46.80 9.05 -0.37
CA PHE A 5 46.20 7.72 -0.18
C PHE A 5 46.85 6.73 -1.14
N THR A 6 47.10 5.52 -0.65
CA THR A 6 47.51 4.40 -1.50
C THR A 6 46.34 3.96 -2.38
N LEU A 7 46.63 3.40 -3.55
CA LEU A 7 45.60 2.84 -4.45
C LEU A 7 44.70 1.83 -3.74
N LEU A 8 45.27 1.03 -2.82
CA LEU A 8 44.54 0.05 -2.03
C LEU A 8 43.53 0.71 -1.08
N GLU A 9 43.93 1.78 -0.38
CA GLU A 9 43.02 2.52 0.52
C GLU A 9 41.86 3.15 -0.24
N VAL A 10 42.09 3.67 -1.45
CA VAL A 10 41.03 4.20 -2.32
C VAL A 10 40.07 3.08 -2.72
N LEU A 11 40.58 1.91 -3.09
CA LEU A 11 39.78 0.78 -3.53
C LEU A 11 38.90 0.22 -2.39
N ILE A 12 39.48 0.10 -1.19
CA ILE A 12 38.75 -0.27 0.02
C ILE A 12 37.66 0.76 0.33
N GLY A 13 38.00 2.06 0.29
CA GLY A 13 37.04 3.13 0.53
C GLY A 13 35.85 3.09 -0.43
N VAL A 14 36.12 2.99 -1.74
CA VAL A 14 35.07 2.88 -2.76
C VAL A 14 34.19 1.64 -2.54
N THR A 15 34.78 0.51 -2.15
CA THR A 15 34.01 -0.71 -1.88
C THR A 15 33.07 -0.55 -0.69
N ILE A 16 33.54 0.05 0.40
CA ILE A 16 32.70 0.32 1.58
C ILE A 16 31.54 1.25 1.21
N PHE A 17 31.82 2.33 0.47
CA PHE A 17 30.79 3.27 0.03
C PHE A 17 29.77 2.60 -0.91
N ALA A 18 30.22 1.74 -1.83
CA ALA A 18 29.34 1.01 -2.72
C ALA A 18 28.37 0.11 -1.95
N VAL A 19 28.87 -0.66 -0.98
CA VAL A 19 28.04 -1.54 -0.15
C VAL A 19 27.03 -0.73 0.68
N ALA A 20 27.48 0.37 1.32
CA ALA A 20 26.60 1.23 2.09
C ALA A 20 25.51 1.87 1.22
N ALA A 21 25.85 2.34 0.02
CA ALA A 21 24.91 2.91 -0.92
C ALA A 21 23.87 1.88 -1.39
N SER A 22 24.29 0.65 -1.72
CA SER A 22 23.37 -0.43 -2.10
C SER A 22 22.39 -0.77 -0.98
N ALA A 23 22.86 -0.84 0.26
CA ALA A 23 21.99 -1.09 1.42
C ALA A 23 20.96 0.03 1.63
N LEU A 24 21.37 1.30 1.51
CA LEU A 24 20.48 2.46 1.61
C LEU A 24 19.43 2.47 0.50
N ILE A 25 19.83 2.20 -0.74
CA ILE A 25 18.92 2.11 -1.88
C ILE A 25 17.88 1.02 -1.64
N PHE A 26 18.31 -0.16 -1.18
CA PHE A 26 17.40 -1.27 -0.89
C PHE A 26 16.36 -0.94 0.18
N VAL A 27 16.79 -0.30 1.29
CA VAL A 27 15.87 0.14 2.35
C VAL A 27 14.92 1.22 1.85
N SER A 28 15.43 2.17 1.07
CA SER A 28 14.61 3.23 0.46
C SER A 28 13.53 2.65 -0.46
N SER A 29 13.88 1.71 -1.35
CA SER A 29 12.93 1.06 -2.26
C SER A 29 11.81 0.35 -1.49
N LYS A 30 12.15 -0.39 -0.43
CA LYS A 30 11.14 -1.05 0.43
C LYS A 30 10.20 -0.06 1.10
N ASN A 31 10.72 1.08 1.55
CA ASN A 31 9.90 2.12 2.16
C ASN A 31 8.97 2.79 1.14
N VAL A 32 9.45 3.04 -0.08
CA VAL A 32 8.63 3.57 -1.18
C VAL A 32 7.51 2.59 -1.53
N GLU A 33 7.80 1.30 -1.70
CA GLU A 33 6.78 0.28 -1.94
C GLU A 33 5.75 0.18 -0.80
N ARG A 34 6.17 0.42 0.45
CA ARG A 34 5.28 0.44 1.60
C ARG A 34 4.37 1.67 1.57
N LEU A 35 4.91 2.84 1.22
CA LEU A 35 4.14 4.07 1.09
C LEU A 35 3.12 3.97 -0.05
N GLU A 36 3.50 3.38 -1.18
CA GLU A 36 2.59 3.14 -2.30
C GLU A 36 1.41 2.23 -1.89
N ARG A 37 1.67 1.16 -1.14
CA ARG A 37 0.61 0.29 -0.60
C ARG A 37 -0.34 1.02 0.36
N ILE A 38 0.20 1.92 1.18
CA ILE A 38 -0.61 2.73 2.10
C ILE A 38 -1.47 3.73 1.31
N ASP A 39 -0.90 4.40 0.31
CA ASP A 39 -1.62 5.32 -0.57
C ASP A 39 -2.78 4.62 -1.29
N ASP A 40 -2.53 3.43 -1.83
CA ASP A 40 -3.58 2.60 -2.46
C ASP A 40 -4.69 2.22 -1.49
N THR A 41 -4.34 1.91 -0.24
CA THR A 41 -5.32 1.60 0.80
C THR A 41 -6.16 2.83 1.15
N ILE A 42 -5.54 4.00 1.31
CA ILE A 42 -6.23 5.26 1.62
C ILE A 42 -7.19 5.65 0.50
N LYS A 43 -6.73 5.54 -0.76
CA LYS A 43 -7.58 5.73 -1.94
C LYS A 43 -8.75 4.76 -1.93
N GLY A 44 -8.50 3.47 -1.71
CA GLY A 44 -9.56 2.46 -1.61
C GLY A 44 -10.62 2.79 -0.55
N ILE A 45 -10.21 3.31 0.60
CA ILE A 45 -11.14 3.75 1.67
C ILE A 45 -11.98 4.94 1.21
N TYR A 46 -11.38 5.91 0.55
CA TYR A 46 -12.10 7.08 0.02
C TYR A 46 -13.15 6.67 -1.02
N ILE A 47 -12.78 5.75 -1.92
CA ILE A 47 -13.67 5.20 -2.94
C ILE A 47 -14.83 4.45 -2.28
N MET A 48 -14.54 3.56 -1.34
CA MET A 48 -15.57 2.83 -0.61
C MET A 48 -16.53 3.79 0.13
N LYS A 49 -15.99 4.81 0.80
CA LYS A 49 -16.81 5.83 1.46
C LYS A 49 -17.71 6.53 0.44
N SER A 50 -17.18 6.95 -0.71
CA SER A 50 -17.98 7.58 -1.74
C SER A 50 -19.12 6.68 -2.24
N ARG A 51 -18.88 5.37 -2.35
CA ARG A 51 -19.87 4.37 -2.75
C ARG A 51 -20.96 4.19 -1.69
N ILE A 52 -20.59 4.05 -0.42
CA ILE A 52 -21.54 3.88 0.70
C ILE A 52 -22.44 5.11 0.86
N TYR A 53 -21.87 6.32 0.70
CA TYR A 53 -22.60 7.58 0.89
C TYR A 53 -23.18 8.18 -0.39
N GLY A 54 -23.10 7.49 -1.54
CA GLY A 54 -23.63 7.97 -2.82
C GLY A 54 -22.99 9.25 -3.34
N LEU A 55 -21.74 9.53 -2.96
CA LEU A 55 -20.99 10.69 -3.44
C LEU A 55 -20.52 10.46 -4.88
N PRO A 56 -20.43 11.51 -5.72
CA PRO A 56 -19.92 11.37 -7.07
C PRO A 56 -18.50 10.82 -7.05
N TYR A 57 -18.32 9.64 -7.65
CA TYR A 57 -17.06 8.94 -7.75
C TYR A 57 -16.64 8.83 -9.20
N ASN A 58 -15.46 9.34 -9.53
CA ASN A 58 -14.83 9.11 -10.82
C ASN A 58 -14.04 7.81 -10.74
N ASP A 59 -14.49 6.80 -11.48
CA ASP A 59 -13.84 5.50 -11.58
C ASP A 59 -12.41 5.69 -12.12
N THR A 60 -11.44 5.67 -11.21
CA THR A 60 -10.04 5.95 -11.53
C THR A 60 -9.17 4.85 -10.92
N ASP A 61 -8.16 4.43 -11.69
CA ASP A 61 -7.05 3.56 -11.28
C ASP A 61 -7.36 2.09 -10.93
N GLY A 62 -8.25 1.44 -11.69
CA GLY A 62 -8.34 -0.04 -11.67
C GLY A 62 -8.91 -0.65 -10.38
N PHE A 63 -9.51 0.17 -9.52
CA PHE A 63 -10.18 -0.27 -8.30
C PHE A 63 -11.52 -0.96 -8.62
N LYS A 64 -11.78 -2.10 -7.98
CA LYS A 64 -13.03 -2.85 -8.05
C LYS A 64 -13.58 -3.07 -6.64
N ILE A 65 -14.83 -2.70 -6.43
CA ILE A 65 -15.56 -2.95 -5.19
C ILE A 65 -16.56 -4.07 -5.44
N VAL A 66 -16.46 -5.15 -4.66
CA VAL A 66 -17.42 -6.25 -4.66
C VAL A 66 -18.26 -6.14 -3.39
N GLU A 67 -19.56 -6.00 -3.57
CA GLU A 67 -20.53 -5.91 -2.48
C GLU A 67 -21.19 -7.28 -2.28
N SER A 68 -21.24 -7.76 -1.04
CA SER A 68 -21.96 -8.99 -0.68
C SER A 68 -22.87 -8.73 0.52
N ARG A 69 -24.04 -9.37 0.53
CA ARG A 69 -25.04 -9.24 1.57
C ARG A 69 -25.38 -10.62 2.11
N ALA A 70 -25.25 -10.80 3.43
CA ALA A 70 -25.61 -12.02 4.12
C ALA A 70 -26.59 -11.70 5.24
N ASN A 71 -27.68 -12.47 5.33
CA ASN A 71 -28.58 -12.41 6.46
C ASN A 71 -28.04 -13.35 7.54
N LEU A 72 -27.69 -12.77 8.69
CA LEU A 72 -27.29 -13.49 9.89
C LEU A 72 -28.51 -13.77 10.77
N GLU A 73 -28.35 -14.68 11.72
CA GLU A 73 -29.37 -14.95 12.73
C GLU A 73 -29.70 -13.68 13.55
N TYR A 74 -30.88 -13.66 14.18
CA TYR A 74 -31.38 -12.53 15.00
C TYR A 74 -31.70 -11.23 14.25
N GLY A 75 -31.99 -11.29 12.95
CA GLY A 75 -32.39 -10.13 12.15
C GLY A 75 -31.24 -9.16 11.86
N ILE A 76 -29.99 -9.65 11.90
CA ILE A 76 -28.81 -8.88 11.57
C ILE A 76 -28.48 -9.10 10.09
N VAL A 77 -28.28 -8.02 9.36
CA VAL A 77 -27.82 -8.04 7.97
C VAL A 77 -26.35 -7.63 7.95
N GLU A 78 -25.48 -8.51 7.46
CA GLU A 78 -24.10 -8.19 7.14
C GLU A 78 -24.00 -7.72 5.68
N LYS A 79 -23.42 -6.54 5.48
CA LYS A 79 -22.97 -6.04 4.18
C LYS A 79 -21.44 -6.00 4.20
N SER A 80 -20.80 -6.70 3.27
CA SER A 80 -19.36 -6.66 3.09
C SER A 80 -18.97 -5.96 1.79
N PHE A 81 -17.93 -5.15 1.85
CA PHE A 81 -17.36 -4.41 0.73
C PHE A 81 -15.90 -4.82 0.57
N SER A 82 -15.61 -5.62 -0.46
CA SER A 82 -14.25 -6.05 -0.79
C SER A 82 -13.64 -5.11 -1.82
N VAL A 83 -12.57 -4.41 -1.45
CA VAL A 83 -11.87 -3.47 -2.33
C VAL A 83 -10.61 -4.14 -2.89
N ASN A 84 -10.56 -4.23 -4.21
CA ASN A 84 -9.47 -4.84 -4.97
C ASN A 84 -8.89 -3.82 -5.95
N LYS A 85 -7.59 -3.88 -6.22
CA LYS A 85 -6.92 -3.06 -7.25
C LYS A 85 -5.97 -3.95 -8.07
N ASP A 86 -6.13 -3.97 -9.39
CA ASP A 86 -5.28 -4.75 -10.31
C ASP A 86 -5.13 -6.24 -9.90
N GLY A 87 -6.22 -6.85 -9.40
CA GLY A 87 -6.25 -8.24 -8.95
C GLY A 87 -5.66 -8.48 -7.55
N ARG A 88 -5.12 -7.46 -6.87
CA ARG A 88 -4.68 -7.53 -5.47
C ARG A 88 -5.82 -7.12 -4.53
N HIS A 89 -6.05 -7.92 -3.50
CA HIS A 89 -6.96 -7.58 -2.42
C HIS A 89 -6.31 -6.53 -1.50
N LEU A 90 -7.00 -5.41 -1.28
CA LEU A 90 -6.54 -4.36 -0.37
C LEU A 90 -7.12 -4.55 1.02
N PHE A 91 -8.45 -4.57 1.13
CA PHE A 91 -9.16 -4.77 2.39
C PHE A 91 -10.63 -5.15 2.16
N THR A 92 -11.26 -5.70 3.21
CA THR A 92 -12.70 -5.91 3.28
C THR A 92 -13.28 -5.12 4.43
N PHE A 93 -14.34 -4.36 4.17
CA PHE A 93 -15.10 -3.65 5.20
C PHE A 93 -16.40 -4.38 5.48
N TYR A 94 -16.70 -4.61 6.75
CA TYR A 94 -17.94 -5.24 7.19
C TYR A 94 -18.82 -4.21 7.88
N TYR A 95 -20.09 -4.18 7.49
CA TYR A 95 -21.12 -3.34 8.04
C TYR A 95 -22.27 -4.23 8.51
N TYR A 96 -22.68 -4.05 9.76
CA TYR A 96 -23.77 -4.82 10.36
C TYR A 96 -24.94 -3.88 10.67
N GLU A 97 -26.11 -4.24 10.18
CA GLU A 97 -27.34 -3.49 10.37
C GLU A 97 -28.38 -4.42 11.01
N LYS A 98 -29.08 -3.95 12.04
CA LYS A 98 -30.20 -4.69 12.62
C LYS A 98 -31.48 -4.20 11.93
N GLU A 99 -32.20 -5.10 11.27
CA GLU A 99 -33.55 -4.82 10.75
C GLU A 99 -34.58 -4.68 11.87
#